data_AF-A0A9D4HG51-F1
#
_entry.id   AF-A0A9D4HG51-F1
#
_cell.length_a   1.000
_cell.length_b   1.000
_cell.length_c   1.000
_cell.angle_alpha   90.00
_cell.angle_beta   90.00
_cell.angle_gamma   90.00
#
_symmetry.space_group_name_H-M   'P 1'
#
loop_
_entity.id
_entity.type
_entity.pdbx_description
1 polymer ?
#
loop_
_entity_poly.entity_id
_entity_poly.type
_entity_poly.pdbx_seq_one_letter_code
_entity_poly.pdbx_strand_id
1 'polypeptide(L)'
;MQRWFEEQVSKMVEHIQNIIQKERMRDISLIILVGGFAESPYVQKRIQEALPDKRLIGPGEAGLAVLKGAVMFGHKPDIISFRVIDNTYGIRVCAYYQENLYPLEKKELIMGKWAVRDVFRITVRVNEDVPLVCKVTHKTKPAEKTSDILIYRTKQKNPLYITVQGCELLGKLVMTNDENISFQKQDIKTTFMFGDTELHVMSKNTQTGEIESLTLDLSK
;
A
#
# COMPACT_ATOMS: atom_id res chain seq x y z
N MET A 1 -27.12 -31.60 -10.33
CA MET A 1 -25.87 -30.83 -10.16
C MET A 1 -26.13 -29.36 -9.84
N GLN A 2 -26.94 -28.62 -10.62
CA GLN A 2 -27.23 -27.18 -10.38
C GLN A 2 -27.77 -26.88 -8.97
N ARG A 3 -28.75 -27.65 -8.47
CA ARG A 3 -29.32 -27.48 -7.11
C ARG A 3 -28.30 -27.52 -5.96
N TRP A 4 -27.17 -28.20 -6.15
CA TRP A 4 -26.15 -28.33 -5.09
C TRP A 4 -25.24 -27.11 -4.99
N PHE A 5 -25.13 -26.32 -6.06
CA PHE A 5 -24.28 -25.13 -6.12
C PHE A 5 -25.07 -23.82 -6.06
N GLU A 6 -26.41 -23.86 -6.01
CA GLU A 6 -27.26 -22.67 -6.05
C GLU A 6 -26.96 -21.72 -4.89
N GLU A 7 -26.75 -22.24 -3.68
CA GLU A 7 -26.45 -21.42 -2.51
C GLU A 7 -25.12 -20.66 -2.67
N GLN A 8 -24.08 -21.36 -3.13
CA GLN A 8 -22.75 -20.80 -3.33
C GLN A 8 -22.75 -19.79 -4.47
N VAL A 9 -23.46 -20.09 -5.57
CA VAL A 9 -23.60 -19.16 -6.69
C VAL A 9 -24.40 -17.92 -6.29
N SER A 10 -25.45 -18.08 -5.49
CA SER A 10 -26.24 -16.95 -4.98
C SER A 10 -25.39 -16.04 -4.09
N LYS A 11 -24.64 -16.60 -3.14
CA LYS A 11 -23.69 -15.85 -2.29
C LYS A 11 -22.62 -15.12 -3.10
N MET A 12 -22.10 -15.75 -4.15
CA MET A 12 -21.14 -15.12 -5.05
C MET A 12 -21.77 -13.94 -5.81
N VAL A 13 -22.98 -14.10 -6.34
CA VAL A 13 -23.71 -13.03 -7.04
C VAL A 13 -23.98 -11.85 -6.10
N GLU A 14 -24.46 -12.11 -4.88
CA GLU A 14 -24.68 -11.09 -3.86
C GLU A 14 -23.38 -10.33 -3.55
N HIS A 15 -22.26 -11.05 -3.42
CA HIS A 15 -20.96 -10.43 -3.21
C HIS A 15 -20.54 -9.51 -4.37
N ILE A 16 -20.73 -9.93 -5.62
CA ILE A 16 -20.44 -9.11 -6.80
C ILE A 16 -21.31 -7.85 -6.80
N GLN A 17 -22.61 -7.97 -6.51
CA GLN A 17 -23.52 -6.81 -6.42
C GLN A 17 -23.07 -5.82 -5.35
N ASN A 18 -22.65 -6.29 -4.18
CA ASN A 18 -22.11 -5.44 -3.11
C ASN A 18 -20.81 -4.73 -3.52
N ILE A 19 -19.95 -5.36 -4.33
CA ILE A 19 -18.73 -4.72 -4.85
C ILE A 19 -19.09 -3.61 -5.84
N ILE A 20 -20.01 -3.87 -6.78
CA ILE A 20 -20.37 -2.92 -7.86
C ILE A 20 -21.08 -1.68 -7.30
N GLN A 21 -21.74 -1.77 -6.15
CA GLN A 21 -22.35 -0.61 -5.48
C GLN A 21 -21.32 0.38 -4.90
N LYS A 22 -20.04 0.01 -4.78
CA LYS A 22 -19.00 0.92 -4.30
C LYS A 22 -18.80 2.07 -5.28
N GLU A 23 -18.57 3.27 -4.77
CA GLU A 23 -18.45 4.50 -5.58
C GLU A 23 -17.42 4.39 -6.71
N ARG A 24 -16.27 3.74 -6.44
CA ARG A 24 -15.20 3.52 -7.44
C ARG A 24 -15.62 2.58 -8.59
N MET A 25 -16.71 1.83 -8.43
CA MET A 25 -17.18 0.80 -9.36
C MET A 25 -18.39 1.25 -10.19
N ARG A 26 -18.87 2.49 -10.03
CA ARG A 26 -20.07 3.01 -10.70
C ARG A 26 -20.01 2.91 -12.24
N ASP A 27 -18.84 3.14 -12.81
CA ASP A 27 -18.66 3.23 -14.27
C ASP A 27 -18.23 1.91 -14.93
N ILE A 28 -18.31 0.79 -14.21
CA ILE A 28 -17.98 -0.52 -14.78
C ILE A 28 -19.03 -0.91 -15.82
N SER A 29 -18.56 -1.24 -17.02
CA SER A 29 -19.37 -1.75 -18.14
C SER A 29 -19.04 -3.20 -18.51
N LEU A 30 -17.90 -3.73 -18.05
CA LEU A 30 -17.38 -5.05 -18.43
C LEU A 30 -16.96 -5.85 -17.19
N ILE A 31 -17.34 -7.12 -17.16
CA ILE A 31 -16.92 -8.11 -16.17
C ILE A 31 -16.22 -9.26 -16.91
N ILE A 32 -15.00 -9.58 -16.50
CA ILE A 32 -14.23 -10.70 -17.05
C ILE A 32 -14.22 -11.83 -16.01
N LEU A 33 -14.72 -13.00 -16.39
CA LEU A 33 -14.77 -14.17 -15.50
C LEU A 33 -13.55 -15.05 -15.73
N VAL A 34 -12.79 -15.33 -14.66
CA VAL A 34 -11.58 -16.16 -14.71
C VAL A 34 -11.65 -17.28 -13.66
N GLY A 35 -10.87 -18.35 -13.85
CA GLY A 35 -10.87 -19.55 -13.02
C GLY A 35 -11.76 -20.67 -13.56
N GLY A 36 -11.56 -21.91 -13.09
CA GLY A 36 -12.30 -23.07 -13.64
C GLY A 36 -13.81 -23.00 -13.41
N PHE A 37 -14.26 -22.37 -12.31
CA PHE A 37 -15.69 -22.21 -12.04
C PHE A 37 -16.37 -21.19 -12.98
N ALA A 38 -15.61 -20.24 -13.52
CA ALA A 38 -16.10 -19.28 -14.51
C ALA A 38 -16.47 -19.93 -15.85
N GLU A 39 -15.97 -21.14 -16.14
CA GLU A 39 -16.30 -21.87 -17.37
C GLU A 39 -17.70 -22.50 -17.33
N SER A 40 -18.34 -22.55 -16.15
CA SER A 40 -19.68 -23.10 -15.98
C SER A 40 -20.74 -22.21 -16.66
N PRO A 41 -21.49 -22.71 -17.67
CA PRO A 41 -22.56 -21.95 -18.31
C PRO A 41 -23.65 -21.52 -17.33
N TYR A 42 -23.89 -22.32 -16.29
CA TYR A 42 -24.84 -21.99 -15.23
C TYR A 42 -24.38 -20.78 -14.42
N VAL A 43 -23.10 -20.73 -14.02
CA VAL A 43 -22.53 -19.58 -13.29
C VAL A 43 -22.61 -18.31 -14.14
N GLN A 44 -22.17 -18.39 -15.40
CA GLN A 44 -22.21 -17.25 -16.32
C GLN A 44 -23.63 -16.71 -16.48
N LYS A 45 -24.61 -17.61 -16.64
CA LYS A 45 -26.03 -17.25 -16.75
C LYS A 45 -26.53 -16.53 -15.50
N ARG A 46 -26.27 -17.08 -14.29
CA ARG A 46 -26.73 -16.48 -13.03
C ARG A 46 -26.12 -15.09 -12.79
N ILE A 47 -24.85 -14.90 -13.14
CA ILE A 47 -24.18 -13.58 -13.05
C ILE A 47 -24.78 -12.60 -14.06
N GLN A 48 -24.99 -13.03 -15.31
CA GLN A 48 -25.57 -12.17 -16.35
C GLN A 48 -27.02 -11.76 -16.04
N GLU A 49 -27.82 -12.66 -15.48
CA GLU A 49 -29.19 -12.37 -15.00
C GLU A 49 -29.20 -11.33 -13.88
N ALA A 50 -28.22 -11.39 -12.98
CA ALA A 50 -28.13 -10.49 -11.83
C ALA A 50 -27.56 -9.11 -12.19
N LEU A 51 -26.89 -8.99 -13.33
CA LEU A 51 -26.19 -7.80 -13.82
C LEU A 51 -26.47 -7.60 -15.32
N PRO A 52 -27.74 -7.40 -15.71
CA PRO A 52 -28.15 -7.39 -17.12
C PRO A 52 -27.58 -6.20 -17.91
N ASP A 53 -27.20 -5.12 -17.23
CA ASP A 53 -26.60 -3.92 -17.80
C ASP A 53 -25.08 -4.05 -18.01
N LYS A 54 -24.45 -5.13 -17.52
CA LYS A 54 -23.01 -5.37 -17.62
C LYS A 54 -22.72 -6.38 -18.71
N ARG A 55 -21.67 -6.12 -19.50
CA ARG A 55 -21.14 -7.09 -20.46
C ARG A 55 -20.31 -8.13 -19.71
N LEU A 56 -20.63 -9.40 -19.89
CA LEU A 56 -19.87 -10.52 -19.32
C LEU A 56 -18.97 -11.16 -20.39
N ILE A 57 -17.70 -11.39 -20.06
CA ILE A 57 -16.76 -12.12 -20.92
C ILE A 57 -16.14 -13.27 -20.12
N GLY A 58 -16.42 -14.51 -20.54
CA GLY A 58 -15.67 -15.69 -20.15
C GLY A 58 -14.66 -16.01 -21.26
N PRO A 59 -13.35 -15.74 -21.08
CA PRO A 59 -12.34 -16.10 -22.06
C PRO A 59 -12.26 -17.62 -22.22
N GLY A 60 -11.88 -18.09 -23.42
CA GLY A 60 -11.53 -19.49 -23.61
C GLY A 60 -10.39 -19.89 -22.67
N GLU A 61 -10.51 -21.06 -22.04
CA GLU A 61 -9.58 -21.52 -21.00
C GLU A 61 -9.50 -20.56 -19.80
N ALA A 62 -10.65 -20.07 -19.31
CA ALA A 62 -10.73 -19.21 -18.14
C ALA A 62 -10.00 -19.81 -16.92
N GLY A 63 -9.98 -21.13 -16.78
CA GLY A 63 -9.19 -21.85 -15.78
C GLY A 63 -7.68 -21.63 -15.86
N LEU A 64 -7.14 -21.33 -17.05
CA LEU A 64 -5.72 -21.05 -17.28
C LEU A 64 -5.39 -19.55 -17.39
N ALA A 65 -6.40 -18.67 -17.39
CA ALA A 65 -6.21 -17.23 -17.61
C ALA A 65 -5.21 -16.61 -16.62
N VAL A 66 -5.30 -16.95 -15.34
CA VAL A 66 -4.39 -16.44 -14.28
C VAL A 66 -2.97 -16.93 -14.51
N LEU A 67 -2.78 -18.23 -14.80
CA LEU A 67 -1.46 -18.82 -15.06
C LEU A 67 -0.82 -18.19 -16.30
N LYS A 68 -1.56 -18.07 -17.40
CA LYS A 68 -1.09 -17.43 -18.63
C LYS A 68 -0.68 -15.98 -18.37
N GLY A 69 -1.49 -15.25 -17.61
CA GLY A 69 -1.17 -13.88 -17.17
C GLY A 69 0.13 -13.82 -16.37
N ALA A 70 0.34 -14.73 -15.42
CA ALA A 70 1.57 -14.81 -14.62
C ALA A 70 2.81 -15.12 -15.47
N VAL A 71 2.71 -16.03 -16.44
CA VAL A 71 3.81 -16.34 -17.37
C VAL A 71 4.14 -15.12 -18.25
N MET A 72 3.12 -14.48 -18.82
CA MET A 72 3.31 -13.25 -19.60
C MET A 72 3.97 -12.14 -18.78
N PHE A 73 3.54 -11.98 -17.52
CA PHE A 73 4.12 -11.03 -16.58
C PHE A 73 5.58 -11.35 -16.28
N GLY A 74 5.93 -12.62 -16.00
CA GLY A 74 7.32 -13.03 -15.77
C GLY A 74 8.24 -12.74 -16.97
N HIS A 75 7.73 -12.85 -18.19
CA HIS A 75 8.48 -12.48 -19.40
C HIS A 75 8.55 -10.97 -19.65
N LYS A 76 7.54 -10.21 -19.22
CA LYS A 76 7.41 -8.76 -19.42
C LYS A 76 6.79 -8.09 -18.19
N PRO A 77 7.57 -7.83 -17.13
CA PRO A 77 7.06 -7.24 -15.89
C PRO A 77 6.45 -5.85 -16.12
N ASP A 78 6.97 -5.12 -17.10
CA ASP A 78 6.53 -3.75 -17.45
C ASP A 78 5.10 -3.68 -18.03
N ILE A 79 4.41 -4.81 -18.23
CA ILE A 79 3.01 -4.85 -18.69
C ILE A 79 2.06 -4.23 -17.64
N ILE A 80 2.40 -4.30 -16.35
CA ILE A 80 1.60 -3.67 -15.28
C ILE A 80 2.15 -2.26 -15.07
N SER A 81 1.29 -1.24 -15.18
CA SER A 81 1.70 0.16 -15.09
C SER A 81 1.45 0.79 -13.72
N PHE A 82 0.37 0.41 -13.05
CA PHE A 82 -0.02 0.96 -11.75
C PHE A 82 -0.68 -0.10 -10.87
N ARG A 83 -0.65 0.13 -9.55
CA ARG A 83 -1.42 -0.64 -8.57
C ARG A 83 -2.16 0.29 -7.62
N VAL A 84 -3.33 -0.16 -7.18
CA VAL A 84 -4.09 0.50 -6.13
C VAL A 84 -3.54 0.05 -4.79
N ILE A 85 -3.02 0.99 -4.00
CA ILE A 85 -2.48 0.65 -2.68
C ILE A 85 -3.64 0.41 -1.70
N ASP A 86 -3.57 -0.67 -0.92
CA ASP A 86 -4.64 -1.08 0.00
C ASP A 86 -4.51 -0.50 1.43
N ASN A 87 -3.38 0.16 1.74
CA ASN A 87 -3.10 0.85 3.00
C ASN A 87 -2.35 2.17 2.76
N THR A 88 -2.45 3.11 3.68
CA THR A 88 -1.53 4.24 3.71
C THR A 88 -0.23 3.81 4.36
N TYR A 89 0.90 3.99 3.67
CA TYR A 89 2.23 3.66 4.17
C TYR A 89 2.99 4.93 4.52
N GLY A 90 3.84 4.86 5.54
CA GLY A 90 4.64 5.99 5.97
C GLY A 90 5.71 5.64 6.98
N ILE A 91 6.37 6.68 7.47
CA ILE A 91 7.38 6.58 8.53
C ILE A 91 6.99 7.39 9.75
N ARG A 92 7.43 6.94 10.92
CA ARG A 92 7.40 7.75 12.15
C ARG A 92 8.44 8.85 12.05
N VAL A 93 8.04 10.10 12.31
CA VAL A 93 8.97 11.24 12.38
C VAL A 93 8.70 12.12 13.59
N CYS A 94 9.71 12.91 13.97
CA CYS A 94 9.49 14.12 14.76
C CYS A 94 9.31 15.30 13.79
N ALA A 95 8.18 15.99 13.87
CA ALA A 95 7.87 17.15 13.03
C ALA A 95 7.95 18.45 13.82
N TYR A 96 8.14 19.58 13.14
CA TYR A 96 8.02 20.88 13.80
C TYR A 96 6.58 21.14 14.24
N TYR A 97 6.42 21.73 15.43
CA TYR A 97 5.11 22.08 15.94
C TYR A 97 4.45 23.17 15.08
N GLN A 98 3.17 22.98 14.79
CA GLN A 98 2.34 23.90 14.02
C GLN A 98 0.99 24.01 14.74
N GLU A 99 0.64 25.22 15.17
CA GLU A 99 -0.52 25.48 16.02
C GLU A 99 -1.85 25.02 15.40
N ASN A 100 -2.00 25.14 14.08
CA ASN A 100 -3.21 24.74 13.37
C ASN A 100 -3.27 23.23 13.02
N LEU A 101 -2.20 22.47 13.26
CA LEU A 101 -2.11 21.07 12.88
C LEU A 101 -1.98 20.15 14.08
N TYR A 102 -1.26 20.57 15.11
CA TYR A 102 -0.95 19.75 16.28
C TYR A 102 -1.48 20.41 17.57
N PRO A 103 -2.13 19.62 18.45
CA PRO A 103 -2.67 20.10 19.70
C PRO A 103 -1.52 20.53 20.64
N LEU A 104 -1.75 21.57 21.45
CA LEU A 104 -0.71 22.19 22.28
C LEU A 104 -0.11 21.21 23.29
N GLU A 105 -0.89 20.24 23.75
CA GLU A 105 -0.49 19.20 24.71
C GLU A 105 0.58 18.25 24.14
N LYS A 106 0.73 18.20 22.80
CA LYS A 106 1.75 17.40 22.12
C LYS A 106 3.01 18.19 21.77
N LYS A 107 3.05 19.49 22.11
CA LYS A 107 4.18 20.37 21.85
C LYS A 107 5.30 20.09 22.85
N GLU A 108 6.45 19.70 22.33
CA GLU A 108 7.65 19.41 23.13
C GLU A 108 8.84 20.25 22.64
N LEU A 109 9.75 20.61 23.56
CA LEU A 109 11.02 21.23 23.19
C LEU A 109 12.05 20.14 22.88
N ILE A 110 12.35 19.92 21.60
CA ILE A 110 13.29 18.90 21.12
C ILE A 110 14.44 19.60 20.41
N MET A 111 15.67 19.41 20.91
CA MET A 111 16.89 20.06 20.37
C MET A 111 16.74 21.59 20.20
N GLY A 112 16.11 22.24 21.18
CA GLY A 112 15.89 23.70 21.18
C GLY A 112 14.81 24.19 20.23
N LYS A 113 14.01 23.29 19.64
CA LYS A 113 12.89 23.64 18.74
C LYS A 113 11.59 23.01 19.20
N TRP A 114 10.48 23.72 19.03
CA TRP A 114 9.16 23.17 19.29
C TRP A 114 8.79 22.14 18.24
N ALA A 115 8.51 20.92 18.69
CA ALA A 115 8.31 19.76 17.85
C ALA A 115 7.25 18.82 18.43
N VAL A 116 6.84 17.85 17.62
CA VAL A 116 5.85 16.83 17.95
C VAL A 116 6.41 15.47 17.56
N ARG A 117 6.35 14.51 18.48
CA ARG A 117 6.79 13.12 18.25
C ARG A 117 5.67 12.30 17.62
N ASP A 118 6.05 11.11 17.14
CA ASP A 118 5.11 10.07 16.69
C ASP A 118 4.17 10.52 15.56
N VAL A 119 4.62 11.49 14.75
CA VAL A 119 3.90 11.97 13.58
C VAL A 119 4.02 10.94 12.46
N PHE A 120 2.89 10.64 11.82
CA PHE A 120 2.85 9.75 10.65
C PHE A 120 3.16 10.56 9.40
N ARG A 121 4.36 10.38 8.83
CA ARG A 121 4.71 11.01 7.55
C ARG A 121 4.33 10.07 6.41
N ILE A 122 3.28 10.44 5.68
CA ILE A 122 2.72 9.67 4.57
C ILE A 122 3.74 9.57 3.41
N THR A 123 3.93 8.36 2.92
CA THR A 123 4.66 8.04 1.68
C THR A 123 3.67 7.88 0.52
N VAL A 124 2.66 7.03 0.68
CA VAL A 124 1.56 6.80 -0.28
C VAL A 124 0.27 6.58 0.49
N ARG A 125 -0.89 6.90 -0.11
CA ARG A 125 -2.20 6.75 0.54
C ARG A 125 -2.92 5.51 0.08
N VAL A 126 -3.78 5.00 0.96
CA VAL A 126 -4.78 4.00 0.58
C VAL A 126 -5.62 4.50 -0.61
N ASN A 127 -5.90 3.59 -1.53
CA ASN A 127 -6.59 3.79 -2.81
C ASN A 127 -5.87 4.68 -3.84
N GLU A 128 -4.62 5.08 -3.57
CA GLU A 128 -3.80 5.78 -4.54
C GLU A 128 -3.28 4.82 -5.61
N ASP A 129 -3.28 5.26 -6.87
CA ASP A 129 -2.72 4.50 -7.98
C ASP A 129 -1.20 4.79 -8.06
N VAL A 130 -0.39 3.81 -7.66
CA VAL A 130 1.07 3.95 -7.58
C VAL A 130 1.73 3.19 -8.74
N PRO A 131 2.58 3.85 -9.54
CA PRO A 131 3.37 3.15 -10.56
C PRO A 131 4.33 2.14 -9.94
N LEU A 132 4.55 0.98 -10.58
CA LEU A 132 5.48 -0.05 -10.10
C LEU A 132 6.95 0.40 -10.01
N VAL A 133 7.32 1.44 -10.75
CA VAL A 133 8.67 2.04 -10.69
C VAL A 133 8.73 3.26 -9.77
N CYS A 134 7.66 3.56 -9.04
CA CYS A 134 7.57 4.75 -8.20
C CYS A 134 8.54 4.63 -7.02
N LYS A 135 9.39 5.65 -6.89
CA LYS A 135 10.28 5.83 -5.74
C LYS A 135 9.87 7.07 -4.99
N VAL A 136 9.53 6.92 -3.72
CA VAL A 136 9.22 8.05 -2.83
C VAL A 136 10.31 8.17 -1.79
N THR A 137 11.02 9.29 -1.78
CA THR A 137 12.13 9.52 -0.85
C THR A 137 11.77 10.57 0.19
N HIS A 138 11.89 10.21 1.46
CA HIS A 138 11.85 11.13 2.59
C HIS A 138 13.26 11.50 3.03
N LYS A 139 13.40 12.74 3.46
CA LYS A 139 14.64 13.28 4.04
C LYS A 139 14.39 13.61 5.50
N THR A 140 15.20 13.05 6.40
CA THR A 140 15.16 13.29 7.85
C THR A 140 16.55 13.65 8.35
N LYS A 141 16.60 14.29 9.52
CA LYS A 141 17.85 14.62 10.20
C LYS A 141 18.00 13.74 11.43
N PRO A 142 19.19 13.17 11.69
CA PRO A 142 19.44 12.48 12.93
C PRO A 142 19.39 13.47 14.11
N ALA A 143 19.10 12.95 15.28
CA ALA A 143 19.13 13.69 16.54
C ALA A 143 20.14 13.10 17.55
N GLU A 144 20.59 11.89 17.28
CA GLU A 144 21.36 11.03 18.18
C GLU A 144 22.29 10.13 17.35
N LYS A 145 23.20 9.42 18.04
CA LYS A 145 24.18 8.51 17.44
C LYS A 145 23.54 7.46 16.52
N THR A 146 22.34 6.99 16.86
CA THR A 146 21.57 6.07 16.04
C THR A 146 20.26 6.70 15.59
N SER A 147 19.66 6.19 14.52
CA SER A 147 18.35 6.64 14.06
C SER A 147 17.49 5.47 13.66
N ASP A 148 16.38 5.32 14.39
CA ASP A 148 15.36 4.33 14.11
C ASP A 148 14.39 4.85 13.04
N ILE A 149 14.45 4.28 11.84
CA ILE A 149 13.42 4.47 10.82
C ILE A 149 12.37 3.39 11.01
N LEU A 150 11.20 3.77 11.54
CA LEU A 150 10.07 2.87 11.74
C LEU A 150 9.06 3.04 10.61
N ILE A 151 8.72 1.94 9.94
CA ILE A 151 7.79 1.90 8.80
C ILE A 151 6.44 1.41 9.30
N TYR A 152 5.39 2.17 8.99
CA TYR A 152 4.02 1.88 9.43
C TYR A 152 3.06 1.77 8.24
N ARG A 153 1.95 1.06 8.47
CA ARG A 153 0.76 1.08 7.61
C ARG A 153 -0.52 1.35 8.40
N THR A 154 -1.54 1.84 7.72
CA THR A 154 -2.90 1.95 8.27
C THR A 154 -3.97 2.01 7.17
N LYS A 155 -5.21 1.62 7.48
CA LYS A 155 -6.37 1.80 6.58
C LYS A 155 -6.89 3.25 6.53
N GLN A 156 -6.42 4.14 7.42
CA GLN A 156 -6.80 5.56 7.36
C GLN A 156 -6.11 6.29 6.20
N LYS A 157 -6.85 7.13 5.47
CA LYS A 157 -6.31 7.87 4.30
C LYS A 157 -5.31 8.96 4.67
N ASN A 158 -5.56 9.68 5.77
CA ASN A 158 -4.73 10.80 6.22
C ASN A 158 -4.45 10.68 7.73
N PRO A 159 -3.68 9.67 8.17
CA PRO A 159 -3.27 9.56 9.56
C PRO A 159 -2.34 10.71 9.93
N LEU A 160 -2.57 11.33 11.09
CA LEU A 160 -1.68 12.38 11.61
C LEU A 160 -0.58 11.79 12.52
N TYR A 161 -0.88 10.69 13.23
CA TYR A 161 -0.02 10.06 14.21
C TYR A 161 0.09 8.55 13.98
N ILE A 162 1.15 7.93 14.48
CA ILE A 162 1.28 6.46 14.49
C ILE A 162 0.40 5.79 15.55
N THR A 163 -0.18 6.56 16.47
CA THR A 163 -1.07 6.06 17.54
C THR A 163 -2.53 5.97 17.11
N VAL A 164 -2.85 6.26 15.85
CA VAL A 164 -4.23 6.13 15.35
C VAL A 164 -4.65 4.66 15.34
N GLN A 165 -5.95 4.42 15.55
CA GLN A 165 -6.49 3.07 15.55
C GLN A 165 -6.22 2.36 14.20
N GLY A 166 -5.73 1.12 14.27
CA GLY A 166 -5.38 0.32 13.10
C GLY A 166 -4.10 0.78 12.39
N CYS A 167 -3.19 1.44 13.10
CA CYS A 167 -1.84 1.72 12.64
C CYS A 167 -0.88 0.63 13.14
N GLU A 168 -0.16 -0.01 12.22
CA GLU A 168 0.66 -1.19 12.47
C GLU A 168 2.12 -0.92 12.07
N LEU A 169 3.05 -1.32 12.93
CA LEU A 169 4.48 -1.30 12.62
C LEU A 169 4.81 -2.49 11.71
N LEU A 170 5.38 -2.20 10.55
CA LEU A 170 5.81 -3.22 9.58
C LEU A 170 7.27 -3.60 9.71
N GLY A 171 8.13 -2.63 10.04
CA GLY A 171 9.57 -2.85 10.05
C GLY A 171 10.35 -1.69 10.64
N LYS A 172 11.62 -1.96 10.92
CA LYS A 172 12.57 -1.00 11.51
C LYS A 172 13.90 -1.12 10.80
N LEU A 173 14.46 0.01 10.37
CA LEU A 173 15.86 0.16 10.00
C LEU A 173 16.57 0.96 11.10
N VAL A 174 17.82 0.62 11.38
CA VAL A 174 18.66 1.34 12.34
C VAL A 174 19.86 1.88 11.58
N MET A 175 20.00 3.21 11.52
CA MET A 175 21.17 3.85 10.92
C MET A 175 22.13 4.31 12.01
N THR A 176 23.44 4.22 11.75
CA THR A 176 24.46 4.88 12.56
C THR A 176 24.79 6.27 11.98
N ASN A 177 25.01 7.23 12.86
CA ASN A 177 25.33 8.62 12.52
C ASN A 177 26.72 8.98 13.02
N ASP A 178 27.41 9.87 12.28
CA ASP A 178 28.76 10.29 12.65
C ASP A 178 28.71 11.34 13.76
N GLU A 179 29.16 11.01 14.97
CA GLU A 179 29.16 11.94 16.10
C GLU A 179 30.16 13.11 15.92
N ASN A 180 31.14 12.99 15.02
CA ASN A 180 32.10 14.05 14.73
C ASN A 180 31.51 15.16 13.84
N ILE A 181 30.35 14.90 13.23
CA ILE A 181 29.65 15.84 12.36
C ILE A 181 28.35 16.23 13.04
N SER A 182 28.08 17.53 13.14
CA SER A 182 26.80 18.01 13.67
C SER A 182 25.63 17.27 13.01
N PHE A 183 24.75 16.65 13.81
CA PHE A 183 23.60 15.91 13.30
C PHE A 183 22.69 16.76 12.38
N GLN A 184 22.69 18.08 12.58
CA GLN A 184 21.96 19.02 11.71
C GLN A 184 22.57 19.16 10.31
N LYS A 185 23.83 18.74 10.09
CA LYS A 185 24.49 18.70 8.78
C LYS A 185 24.43 17.33 8.11
N GLN A 186 23.95 16.31 8.83
CA GLN A 186 23.74 14.98 8.30
C GLN A 186 22.30 14.82 7.83
N ASP A 187 22.11 14.02 6.78
CA ASP A 187 20.78 13.71 6.27
C ASP A 187 20.64 12.20 6.06
N ILE A 188 19.51 11.66 6.50
CA ILE A 188 19.10 10.30 6.20
C ILE A 188 18.05 10.38 5.10
N LYS A 189 18.31 9.69 3.99
CA LYS A 189 17.38 9.55 2.87
C LYS A 189 16.74 8.16 2.92
N THR A 190 15.46 8.10 3.24
CA THR A 190 14.68 6.86 3.23
C THR A 190 13.84 6.80 1.96
N THR A 191 14.09 5.82 1.11
CA THR A 191 13.41 5.61 -0.18
C THR A 191 12.53 4.39 -0.12
N PHE A 192 11.26 4.58 -0.44
CA PHE A 192 10.25 3.55 -0.60
C PHE A 192 10.17 3.20 -2.08
N MET A 193 10.27 1.92 -2.39
CA MET A 193 10.11 1.37 -3.73
C MET A 193 9.02 0.32 -3.64
N PHE A 194 7.88 0.64 -4.25
CA PHE A 194 6.73 -0.25 -4.29
C PHE A 194 6.94 -1.23 -5.43
N GLY A 195 7.41 -2.44 -5.10
CA GLY A 195 7.55 -3.55 -6.04
C GLY A 195 6.21 -4.27 -6.26
N ASP A 196 6.28 -5.53 -6.69
CA ASP A 196 5.10 -6.32 -7.04
C ASP A 196 4.23 -6.68 -5.84
N THR A 197 4.73 -7.59 -4.99
CA THR A 197 4.08 -8.02 -3.74
C THR A 197 4.85 -7.52 -2.52
N GLU A 198 5.90 -6.74 -2.75
CA GLU A 198 6.88 -6.36 -1.76
C GLU A 198 7.08 -4.86 -1.76
N LEU A 199 7.22 -4.30 -0.57
CA LEU A 199 7.71 -2.96 -0.34
C LEU A 199 9.17 -3.03 0.05
N HIS A 200 10.03 -2.48 -0.79
CA HIS A 200 11.44 -2.30 -0.47
C HIS A 200 11.67 -0.91 0.11
N VAL A 201 12.26 -0.86 1.29
CA VAL A 201 12.62 0.40 1.95
C VAL A 201 14.12 0.42 2.15
N MET A 202 14.77 1.45 1.62
CA MET A 202 16.21 1.66 1.73
C MET A 202 16.48 3.00 2.40
N SER A 203 17.29 3.01 3.45
CA SER A 203 17.75 4.23 4.09
C SER A 203 19.24 4.41 3.89
N LYS A 204 19.66 5.62 3.53
CA LYS A 204 21.06 5.99 3.33
C LYS A 204 21.41 7.22 4.15
N ASN A 205 22.45 7.14 4.96
CA ASN A 205 23.07 8.33 5.54
C ASN A 205 23.95 8.98 4.47
N THR A 206 23.65 10.21 4.07
CA THR A 206 24.37 10.86 2.96
C THR A 206 25.80 11.25 3.30
N GLN A 207 26.13 11.31 4.59
CA GLN A 207 27.43 11.75 5.06
C GLN A 207 28.38 10.56 5.29
N THR A 208 27.92 9.50 5.96
CA THR A 208 28.73 8.29 6.18
C THR A 208 28.73 7.35 4.97
N GLY A 209 27.70 7.44 4.12
CA GLY A 209 27.50 6.52 3.01
C GLY A 209 26.87 5.18 3.41
N GLU A 210 26.61 4.96 4.70
CA GLU A 210 25.93 3.77 5.23
C GLU A 210 24.54 3.60 4.59
N ILE A 211 24.21 2.36 4.25
CA ILE A 211 22.95 1.97 3.63
C ILE A 211 22.40 0.77 4.37
N GLU A 212 21.15 0.87 4.78
CA GLU A 212 20.37 -0.23 5.33
C GLU A 212 19.09 -0.41 4.51
N SER A 213 18.62 -1.64 4.36
CA SER A 213 17.41 -1.92 3.59
C SER A 213 16.61 -3.07 4.17
N LEU A 214 15.29 -3.02 3.97
CA LEU A 214 14.37 -4.10 4.31
C LEU A 214 13.34 -4.29 3.20
N THR A 215 12.86 -5.52 3.10
CA THR A 215 11.80 -5.94 2.19
C THR A 215 10.62 -6.41 3.02
N LEU A 216 9.44 -5.85 2.77
CA LEU A 216 8.21 -6.15 3.48
C LEU A 216 7.19 -6.73 2.53
N ASP A 217 6.59 -7.85 2.91
CA ASP A 217 5.47 -8.44 2.18
C ASP A 217 4.20 -7.59 2.39
N LEU A 218 3.61 -7.12 1.29
CA LEU A 218 2.39 -6.32 1.31
C LEU A 218 1.12 -7.16 1.49
N SER A 219 1.20 -8.49 1.34
CA SER A 219 0.05 -9.40 1.33
C SER A 219 -0.37 -9.94 2.71
N LYS A 220 0.39 -9.63 3.78
CA LYS A 220 0.14 -10.11 5.15
C LYS A 220 -0.64 -9.13 6.01
#